data_AF-A0A2C9UBW6-F1
#
_entry.id   AF-A0A2C9UBW6-F1
#
_cell.length_a   1.000
_cell.length_b   1.000
_cell.length_c   1.000
_cell.angle_alpha   90.00
_cell.angle_beta   90.00
_cell.angle_gamma   90.00
#
_symmetry.space_group_name_H-M   'P 1'
#
loop_
_entity.id
_entity.type
_entity.pdbx_description
1 polymer ?
#
loop_
_entity_poly.entity_id
_entity_poly.type
_entity_poly.pdbx_seq_one_letter_code
_entity_poly.pdbx_strand_id
1 'polypeptide(L)'
;MKQASSNIQGFLPLDIALKIASTLEVLDVCALGSCSRFWRELCGSDCVWEFLTRERWPLLTFPNNSSSSDPVIKGWREIYIKMHREMAGKATTVVEFVENCSSSELLEVGDYYKAIEDLCSMQLSFRDVQMFLFKPKLNVLLNLVGLHYCIFCLQVPHGPSLKRGLIKLIHQLKKSHKF
;
A
#
# COMPACT_ATOMS: atom_id res chain seq x y z
N MET A 1 -17.26 -47.48 -19.87
CA MET A 1 -17.08 -47.07 -18.47
C MET A 1 -15.66 -46.55 -18.29
N LYS A 2 -15.48 -45.22 -18.21
CA LYS A 2 -14.23 -44.62 -17.74
C LYS A 2 -14.59 -43.85 -16.48
N GLN A 3 -14.26 -44.44 -15.33
CA GLN A 3 -14.30 -43.74 -14.06
C GLN A 3 -13.42 -42.51 -14.18
N ALA A 4 -14.04 -41.34 -14.12
CA ALA A 4 -13.33 -40.12 -13.77
C ALA A 4 -12.84 -40.33 -12.33
N SER A 5 -11.56 -40.60 -12.19
CA SER A 5 -10.88 -40.60 -10.91
C SER A 5 -11.05 -39.22 -10.30
N SER A 6 -11.94 -39.14 -9.32
CA SER A 6 -12.12 -38.02 -8.43
C SER A 6 -10.79 -37.73 -7.75
N ASN A 7 -10.02 -36.81 -8.31
CA ASN A 7 -8.76 -36.31 -7.75
C ASN A 7 -9.10 -35.37 -6.58
N ILE A 8 -9.65 -35.95 -5.51
CA ILE A 8 -9.82 -35.28 -4.21
C ILE A 8 -8.47 -35.42 -3.48
N GLN A 9 -7.42 -34.83 -4.05
CA GLN A 9 -6.09 -34.80 -3.44
C GLN A 9 -5.88 -33.47 -2.73
N GLY A 10 -5.99 -33.45 -1.40
CA GLY A 10 -5.21 -32.56 -0.52
C GLY A 10 -5.33 -31.03 -0.68
N PHE A 11 -6.38 -30.51 -1.32
CA PHE A 11 -6.54 -29.07 -1.47
C PHE A 11 -7.04 -28.44 -0.18
N LEU A 12 -6.41 -27.33 0.20
CA LEU A 12 -6.89 -26.45 1.26
C LEU A 12 -8.34 -26.03 0.95
N PRO A 13 -9.26 -26.09 1.93
CA PRO A 13 -10.61 -25.55 1.77
C PRO A 13 -10.59 -24.11 1.21
N LEU A 14 -11.51 -23.82 0.28
CA LEU A 14 -11.52 -22.58 -0.49
C LEU A 14 -11.64 -21.34 0.40
N ASP A 15 -12.45 -21.42 1.46
CA ASP A 15 -12.64 -20.36 2.45
C ASP A 15 -11.35 -20.04 3.21
N ILE A 16 -10.57 -21.06 3.58
CA ILE A 16 -9.27 -20.88 4.23
C ILE A 16 -8.27 -20.27 3.24
N ALA A 17 -8.25 -20.75 1.99
CA ALA A 17 -7.38 -20.22 0.95
C ALA A 17 -7.68 -18.73 0.67
N LEU A 18 -8.96 -18.37 0.57
CA LEU A 18 -9.41 -16.99 0.43
C LEU A 18 -8.97 -16.15 1.62
N LYS A 19 -9.15 -16.66 2.85
CA LYS A 19 -8.75 -15.95 4.05
C LYS A 19 -7.25 -15.68 4.07
N ILE A 20 -6.42 -16.67 3.71
CA ILE A 20 -4.96 -16.48 3.57
C ILE A 20 -4.69 -15.37 2.56
N ALA A 21 -5.19 -15.50 1.33
CA ALA A 21 -4.93 -14.53 0.26
C ALA A 21 -5.36 -13.10 0.64
N SER A 22 -6.52 -12.92 1.25
CA SER A 22 -7.02 -11.60 1.68
C SER A 22 -6.22 -10.97 2.82
N THR A 23 -5.48 -11.76 3.62
CA THR A 23 -4.67 -11.21 4.73
C THR A 23 -3.24 -10.84 4.34
N LEU A 24 -2.82 -11.18 3.13
CA LEU A 24 -1.47 -10.93 2.64
C LEU A 24 -1.31 -9.50 2.11
N GLU A 25 -0.08 -8.99 2.15
CA GLU A 25 0.24 -7.77 1.41
C GLU A 25 0.18 -8.03 -0.10
N VAL A 26 -0.07 -7.00 -0.91
CA VAL A 26 -0.29 -7.15 -2.35
C VAL A 26 0.90 -7.78 -3.08
N LEU A 27 2.14 -7.54 -2.62
CA LEU A 27 3.31 -8.19 -3.18
C LEU A 27 3.28 -9.71 -2.93
N ASP A 28 2.90 -10.12 -1.73
CA ASP A 28 2.79 -11.53 -1.34
C ASP A 28 1.61 -12.22 -2.04
N VAL A 29 0.50 -11.51 -2.27
CA VAL A 29 -0.63 -11.99 -3.09
C VAL A 29 -0.18 -12.29 -4.52
N CYS A 30 0.61 -11.39 -5.12
CA CYS A 30 1.18 -11.60 -6.46
C CYS A 30 2.17 -12.78 -6.48
N ALA A 31 3.02 -12.90 -5.46
CA ALA A 31 3.97 -13.99 -5.33
C ALA A 31 3.25 -15.34 -5.18
N LEU A 32 2.24 -15.41 -4.31
CA LEU A 32 1.41 -16.59 -4.10
C LEU A 32 0.66 -16.99 -5.37
N GLY A 33 0.07 -16.01 -6.07
CA GLY A 33 -0.59 -16.22 -7.36
C GLY A 33 0.34 -16.77 -8.45
N SER A 34 1.66 -16.59 -8.30
CA SER A 34 2.65 -17.12 -9.23
C SER A 34 3.03 -18.58 -8.94
N CYS A 35 2.66 -19.14 -7.78
CA CYS A 35 3.05 -20.48 -7.34
C CYS A 35 2.27 -21.62 -8.03
N SER A 36 1.00 -21.42 -8.41
CA SER A 36 0.17 -22.46 -9.02
C SER A 36 -1.03 -21.88 -9.77
N ARG A 37 -1.70 -22.69 -10.60
CA ARG A 37 -2.94 -22.26 -11.29
C ARG A 37 -4.06 -21.93 -10.30
N PHE A 38 -4.23 -22.75 -9.27
CA PHE A 38 -5.22 -22.54 -8.20
C PHE A 38 -5.02 -21.18 -7.54
N TRP A 39 -3.80 -20.90 -7.06
CA TRP A 39 -3.49 -19.62 -6.42
C TRP A 39 -3.58 -18.44 -7.41
N ARG A 40 -3.20 -18.63 -8.68
CA ARG A 40 -3.34 -17.58 -9.70
C ARG A 40 -4.80 -17.15 -9.88
N GLU A 41 -5.71 -18.11 -9.98
CA GLU A 41 -7.14 -17.86 -10.10
C GLU A 41 -7.70 -17.23 -8.82
N LEU A 42 -7.31 -17.76 -7.66
CA LEU A 42 -7.77 -17.26 -6.36
C LEU A 42 -7.28 -15.83 -6.07
N CYS A 43 -5.99 -15.57 -6.21
CA CYS A 43 -5.39 -14.24 -6.00
C CYS A 43 -5.82 -13.24 -7.08
N GLY A 44 -6.31 -13.70 -8.23
CA GLY A 44 -6.92 -12.87 -9.26
C GLY A 44 -8.39 -12.56 -9.03
N SER A 45 -9.03 -13.15 -8.01
CA SER A 45 -10.47 -13.02 -7.79
C SER A 45 -10.86 -11.67 -7.20
N ASP A 46 -12.02 -11.16 -7.62
CA ASP A 46 -12.51 -9.84 -7.21
C ASP A 46 -12.71 -9.71 -5.69
N CYS A 47 -13.08 -10.78 -4.98
CA CYS A 47 -13.28 -10.73 -3.53
C CYS A 47 -11.97 -10.49 -2.75
N VAL A 48 -10.84 -11.02 -3.25
CA VAL A 48 -9.51 -10.74 -2.68
C VAL A 48 -9.17 -9.26 -2.87
N TRP A 49 -9.33 -8.75 -4.09
CA TRP A 49 -9.03 -7.35 -4.40
C TRP A 49 -9.99 -6.36 -3.75
N GLU A 50 -11.26 -6.72 -3.57
CA GLU A 50 -12.22 -5.93 -2.80
C GLU A 50 -11.73 -5.75 -1.37
N PHE A 51 -11.38 -6.85 -0.70
CA PHE A 51 -10.88 -6.80 0.66
C PHE A 51 -9.63 -5.93 0.77
N LEU A 52 -8.63 -6.17 -0.10
CA LEU A 52 -7.38 -5.41 -0.13
C LEU A 52 -7.60 -3.91 -0.38
N THR A 53 -8.57 -3.57 -1.24
CA THR A 53 -8.91 -2.18 -1.56
C THR A 53 -9.55 -1.49 -0.36
N ARG A 54 -10.56 -2.13 0.25
CA ARG A 54 -11.30 -1.59 1.40
C ARG A 54 -10.43 -1.49 2.64
N GLU A 55 -9.53 -2.45 2.87
CA GLU A 55 -8.57 -2.40 3.97
C GLU A 55 -7.60 -1.22 3.82
N ARG A 56 -7.10 -0.98 2.59
CA ARG A 56 -6.14 0.09 2.34
C ARG A 56 -6.78 1.48 2.37
N TRP A 57 -8.00 1.63 1.86
CA TRP A 57 -8.70 2.91 1.77
C TRP A 57 -10.12 2.83 2.36
N PRO A 58 -10.24 2.71 3.70
CA PRO A 58 -11.53 2.46 4.37
C PRO A 58 -12.49 3.65 4.32
N LEU A 59 -11.97 4.87 4.13
CA LEU A 59 -12.77 6.11 4.11
C LEU A 59 -13.39 6.40 2.74
N LEU A 60 -13.06 5.62 1.72
CA LEU A 60 -13.65 5.80 0.40
C LEU A 60 -15.03 5.16 0.36
N THR A 61 -16.03 5.99 0.07
CA THR A 61 -17.36 5.55 -0.25
C THR A 61 -17.33 4.87 -1.61
N PHE A 62 -17.13 3.56 -1.61
CA PHE A 62 -17.47 2.74 -2.77
C PHE A 62 -18.99 2.68 -2.86
N PRO A 63 -19.59 2.71 -4.06
CA PRO A 63 -21.02 2.50 -4.21
C PRO A 63 -21.40 1.14 -3.60
N ASN A 64 -21.91 1.14 -2.38
CA ASN A 64 -22.44 -0.08 -1.76
C ASN A 64 -23.85 -0.26 -2.29
N ASN A 65 -24.07 -1.41 -2.93
CA ASN A 65 -25.34 -1.96 -3.40
C ASN A 65 -26.54 -1.50 -2.55
N SER A 66 -27.21 -0.44 -2.98
CA SER A 66 -28.59 -0.19 -2.60
C SER A 66 -29.46 -1.24 -3.28
N SER A 67 -29.80 -2.29 -2.54
CA SER A 67 -31.05 -3.04 -2.64
C SER A 67 -31.67 -3.13 -4.04
N SER A 68 -31.09 -3.91 -4.95
CA SER A 68 -31.81 -4.59 -6.02
C SER A 68 -30.80 -5.43 -6.81
N SER A 69 -31.32 -6.51 -7.36
CA SER A 69 -30.64 -7.54 -8.14
C SER A 69 -29.85 -7.01 -9.35
N ASP A 70 -28.61 -6.52 -9.15
CA ASP A 70 -27.62 -6.31 -10.21
C ASP A 70 -26.18 -6.22 -9.65
N PRO A 71 -25.13 -6.50 -10.45
CA PRO A 71 -24.03 -7.37 -10.02
C PRO A 71 -22.99 -6.67 -9.15
N VAL A 72 -22.41 -7.48 -8.25
CA VAL A 72 -21.07 -7.34 -7.65
C VAL A 72 -20.19 -6.40 -8.49
N ILE A 73 -19.68 -5.31 -7.92
CA ILE A 73 -18.66 -4.47 -8.57
C ILE A 73 -17.55 -5.41 -9.05
N LYS A 74 -17.45 -5.61 -10.36
CA LYS A 74 -16.40 -6.42 -10.99
C LYS A 74 -15.22 -5.52 -11.32
N GLY A 75 -14.01 -6.05 -11.20
CA GLY A 75 -12.78 -5.34 -11.50
C GLY A 75 -12.22 -4.54 -10.32
N TRP A 76 -12.33 -5.08 -9.11
CA TRP A 76 -11.72 -4.49 -7.91
C TRP A 76 -10.19 -4.40 -8.05
N ARG A 77 -9.59 -5.32 -8.81
CA ARG A 77 -8.17 -5.28 -9.13
C ARG A 77 -7.81 -4.03 -9.92
N GLU A 78 -8.59 -3.68 -10.94
CA GLU A 78 -8.39 -2.49 -11.75
C GLU A 78 -8.59 -1.21 -10.92
N ILE A 79 -9.60 -1.19 -10.04
CA ILE A 79 -9.84 -0.10 -9.09
C ILE A 79 -8.61 0.08 -8.19
N TYR A 80 -8.14 -1.00 -7.56
CA TYR A 80 -6.95 -0.98 -6.71
C TYR A 80 -5.73 -0.41 -7.45
N ILE A 81 -5.46 -0.90 -8.67
CA ILE A 81 -4.32 -0.46 -9.48
C ILE A 81 -4.44 1.02 -9.83
N LYS A 82 -5.62 1.48 -10.27
CA LYS A 82 -5.87 2.88 -10.61
C LYS A 82 -5.60 3.79 -9.42
N MET A 83 -6.15 3.45 -8.26
CA MET A 83 -5.97 4.21 -7.04
C MET A 83 -4.52 4.20 -6.55
N HIS A 84 -3.86 3.05 -6.60
CA HIS A 84 -2.46 2.94 -6.24
C HIS A 84 -1.58 3.84 -7.11
N ARG A 85 -1.85 3.91 -8.41
CA ARG A 85 -1.16 4.81 -9.34
C ARG A 85 -1.43 6.28 -9.05
N GLU A 86 -2.66 6.62 -8.67
CA GLU A 86 -3.00 8.00 -8.28
C GLU A 86 -2.20 8.43 -7.04
N MET A 87 -2.17 7.60 -5.99
CA MET A 87 -1.39 7.89 -4.77
C MET A 87 0.11 7.92 -5.04
N ALA A 88 0.59 7.04 -5.93
CA ALA A 88 1.98 7.06 -6.38
C ALA A 88 2.31 8.38 -7.10
N GLY A 89 1.43 8.85 -7.99
CA GLY A 89 1.61 10.11 -8.71
C GLY A 89 1.68 11.32 -7.75
N LYS A 90 0.76 11.38 -6.78
CA LYS A 90 0.78 12.41 -5.73
C LYS A 90 2.11 12.40 -4.95
N ALA A 91 2.55 11.21 -4.52
CA ALA A 91 3.82 11.08 -3.81
C ALA A 91 5.01 11.49 -4.68
N THR A 92 5.03 11.14 -5.97
CA THR A 92 6.08 11.53 -6.91
C THR A 92 6.19 13.05 -7.03
N THR A 93 5.08 13.79 -7.07
CA THR A 93 5.10 15.26 -7.11
C THR A 93 5.84 15.86 -5.91
N VAL A 94 5.64 15.32 -4.70
CA VAL A 94 6.36 15.77 -3.50
C VAL A 94 7.83 15.37 -3.53
N VAL A 95 8.13 14.16 -4.03
CA VAL A 95 9.51 13.70 -4.22
C VAL A 95 10.27 14.65 -5.14
N GLU A 96 9.73 14.93 -6.32
CA GLU A 96 10.33 15.84 -7.30
C GLU A 96 10.48 17.26 -6.75
N PHE A 97 9.46 17.76 -6.04
CA PHE A 97 9.53 19.07 -5.38
C PHE A 97 10.69 19.17 -4.38
N VAL A 98 10.77 18.22 -3.44
CA VAL A 98 11.83 18.23 -2.41
C VAL A 98 13.21 18.04 -3.04
N GLU A 99 13.34 17.18 -4.05
CA GLU A 99 14.61 16.99 -4.75
C GLU A 99 15.06 18.25 -5.47
N ASN A 100 14.14 18.98 -6.12
CA ASN A 100 14.43 20.24 -6.82
C ASN A 100 14.77 21.40 -5.86
N CYS A 101 14.16 21.43 -4.67
CA CYS A 101 14.46 22.46 -3.65
C CYS A 101 15.67 22.10 -2.79
N SER A 102 16.10 20.83 -2.77
CA SER A 102 17.25 20.40 -1.98
C SER A 102 18.57 20.71 -2.68
N SER A 103 19.11 21.91 -2.44
CA SER A 103 20.49 22.21 -2.84
C SER A 103 21.47 21.67 -1.79
N SER A 104 22.45 20.88 -2.22
CA SER A 104 23.52 20.37 -1.34
C SER A 104 23.03 19.67 -0.06
N GLU A 105 22.03 18.78 -0.17
CA GLU A 105 21.46 17.97 0.92
C GLU A 105 20.70 18.74 2.02
N LEU A 106 20.49 20.04 1.85
CA LEU A 106 19.73 20.87 2.79
C LEU A 106 18.41 21.32 2.15
N LEU A 107 17.35 21.35 2.94
CA LEU A 107 16.05 21.89 2.54
C LEU A 107 15.77 23.13 3.37
N GLU A 108 15.40 24.22 2.71
CA GLU A 108 14.99 25.43 3.41
C GLU A 108 13.72 25.17 4.23
N VAL A 109 13.57 25.90 5.34
CA VAL A 109 12.44 25.71 6.25
C VAL A 109 11.11 25.97 5.54
N GLY A 110 11.06 26.95 4.63
CA GLY A 110 9.87 27.24 3.82
C GLY A 110 9.46 26.07 2.92
N ASP A 111 10.41 25.52 2.16
CA ASP A 111 10.18 24.36 1.30
C ASP A 111 9.81 23.11 2.10
N TYR A 112 10.40 22.92 3.27
CA TYR A 112 10.06 21.83 4.18
C TYR A 112 8.59 21.89 4.63
N TYR A 113 8.13 23.07 5.09
CA TYR A 113 6.74 23.26 5.47
C TYR A 113 5.80 23.10 4.27
N LYS A 114 6.21 23.58 3.10
CA LYS A 114 5.43 23.44 1.87
C LYS A 114 5.22 21.97 1.49
N ALA A 115 6.28 21.16 1.56
CA ALA A 115 6.19 19.73 1.29
C ALA A 115 5.22 19.02 2.25
N ILE A 116 5.19 19.42 3.53
CA ILE A 116 4.22 18.88 4.50
C ILE A 116 2.80 19.31 4.14
N GLU A 117 2.58 20.59 3.86
CA GLU A 117 1.26 21.12 3.46
C GLU A 117 0.71 20.38 2.22
N ASP A 118 1.58 20.14 1.23
CA ASP A 118 1.23 19.41 0.01
C ASP A 118 0.84 17.95 0.33
N LEU A 119 1.57 17.27 1.21
CA LEU A 119 1.20 15.93 1.68
C LEU A 119 -0.15 15.92 2.41
N CYS A 120 -0.43 16.92 3.25
CA CYS A 120 -1.72 17.01 3.95
C CYS A 120 -2.87 17.28 2.97
N SER A 121 -2.62 18.07 1.91
CA SER A 121 -3.59 18.33 0.84
C SER A 121 -3.84 17.10 -0.05
N MET A 122 -2.82 16.28 -0.28
CA MET A 122 -2.88 15.08 -1.12
C MET A 122 -3.57 13.88 -0.44
N GLN A 123 -3.81 13.94 0.87
CA GLN A 123 -4.50 12.92 1.67
C GLN A 123 -3.86 11.51 1.57
N LEU A 124 -2.53 11.44 1.53
CA LEU A 124 -1.82 10.16 1.52
C LEU A 124 -2.01 9.43 2.85
N SER A 125 -2.37 8.15 2.80
CA SER A 125 -2.43 7.34 4.02
C SER A 125 -1.03 7.02 4.54
N PHE A 126 -0.95 6.56 5.80
CA PHE A 126 0.31 6.06 6.35
C PHE A 126 0.93 4.96 5.48
N ARG A 127 0.11 4.07 4.90
CA ARG A 127 0.58 2.98 4.03
C ARG A 127 1.18 3.52 2.74
N ASP A 128 0.64 4.62 2.20
CA ASP A 128 1.18 5.28 1.01
C ASP A 128 2.53 5.91 1.31
N VAL A 129 2.68 6.59 2.45
CA VAL A 129 3.96 7.17 2.89
C VAL A 129 5.04 6.09 3.04
N GLN A 130 4.70 4.96 3.67
CA GLN A 130 5.62 3.83 3.80
C GLN A 130 6.05 3.25 2.45
N MET A 131 5.11 3.14 1.50
CA MET A 131 5.38 2.57 0.18
C MET A 131 6.16 3.52 -0.73
N PHE A 132 5.90 4.82 -0.65
CA PHE A 132 6.38 5.78 -1.65
C PHE A 132 7.49 6.68 -1.15
N LEU A 133 7.46 7.14 0.11
CA LEU A 133 8.46 8.06 0.67
C LEU A 133 9.58 7.34 1.41
N PHE A 134 9.27 6.27 2.14
CA PHE A 134 10.27 5.52 2.93
C PHE A 134 11.05 4.48 2.09
N LYS A 135 11.69 4.95 1.01
CA LYS A 135 12.52 4.11 0.15
C LYS A 135 14.02 4.38 0.37
N PRO A 136 14.87 3.34 0.39
CA PRO A 136 16.31 3.51 0.57
C PRO A 136 17.00 4.36 -0.51
N LYS A 137 16.39 4.47 -1.70
CA LYS A 137 16.92 5.21 -2.84
C LYS A 137 16.50 6.68 -2.88
N LEU A 138 15.62 7.11 -1.98
CA LEU A 138 15.13 8.49 -1.93
C LEU A 138 15.94 9.32 -0.93
N ASN A 139 15.92 10.64 -1.14
CA ASN A 139 16.57 11.61 -0.28
C ASN A 139 16.16 11.43 1.19
N VAL A 140 17.12 11.47 2.12
CA VAL A 140 16.86 11.37 3.57
C VAL A 140 15.91 12.47 4.05
N LEU A 141 15.90 13.63 3.40
CA LEU A 141 14.95 14.71 3.68
C LEU A 141 13.49 14.28 3.44
N LEU A 142 13.22 13.47 2.42
CA LEU A 142 11.88 12.92 2.17
C LEU A 142 11.44 11.97 3.28
N ASN A 143 12.36 11.21 3.84
CA ASN A 143 12.10 10.38 5.02
C ASN A 143 11.70 11.23 6.23
N LEU A 144 12.34 12.40 6.41
CA LEU A 144 12.03 13.32 7.50
C LEU A 144 10.67 14.03 7.29
N VAL A 145 10.41 14.54 6.08
CA VAL A 145 9.13 15.15 5.69
C VAL A 145 8.00 14.13 5.88
N GLY A 146 8.15 12.91 5.36
CA GLY A 146 7.17 11.84 5.50
C GLY A 146 6.94 11.44 6.96
N LEU A 147 7.98 11.42 7.79
CA LEU A 147 7.84 11.14 9.22
C LEU A 147 7.05 12.24 9.93
N HIS A 148 7.35 13.51 9.66
CA HIS A 148 6.65 14.65 10.25
C HIS A 148 5.16 14.60 9.88
N TYR A 149 4.87 14.41 8.59
CA TYR A 149 3.51 14.23 8.10
C TYR A 149 2.74 13.13 8.85
N CYS A 150 3.36 11.96 9.05
CA CYS A 150 2.74 10.84 9.76
C CYS A 150 2.39 11.16 11.22
N ILE A 151 3.27 11.87 11.93
CA ILE A 151 3.10 12.19 13.34
C ILE A 151 2.05 13.28 13.53
N PHE A 152 2.12 14.35 12.74
CA PHE A 152 1.38 15.59 13.02
C PHE A 152 0.10 15.75 12.16
N CYS A 153 0.12 15.35 10.88
CA CYS A 153 -1.07 15.48 10.02
C CYS A 153 -1.96 14.25 10.08
N LEU A 154 -1.39 13.04 10.00
CA LEU A 154 -2.18 11.81 10.04
C LEU A 154 -2.61 11.41 11.45
N GLN A 155 -2.05 12.04 12.48
CA GLN A 155 -2.28 11.73 13.89
C GLN A 155 -2.19 10.22 14.16
N VAL A 156 -1.29 9.52 13.45
CA VAL A 156 -1.17 8.06 13.59
C VAL A 156 -0.92 7.80 15.08
N PRO A 157 -1.84 7.09 15.77
CA PRO A 157 -1.72 6.92 17.21
C PRO A 157 -0.36 6.31 17.51
N HIS A 158 0.26 6.74 18.62
CA HIS A 158 1.58 6.34 19.11
C HIS A 158 1.72 4.83 19.45
N GLY A 159 1.04 3.97 18.71
CA GLY A 159 1.02 2.52 18.83
C GLY A 159 2.14 1.82 18.04
N PRO A 160 2.09 0.47 18.00
CA PRO A 160 3.17 -0.38 17.48
C PRO A 160 3.55 -0.12 16.00
N SER A 161 2.64 0.47 15.22
CA SER A 161 2.86 0.80 13.81
C SER A 161 3.82 1.97 13.61
N LEU A 162 3.74 2.99 14.46
CA LEU A 162 4.70 4.11 14.48
C LEU A 162 6.07 3.63 14.96
N LYS A 163 6.11 2.76 15.98
CA LYS A 163 7.37 2.13 16.44
C LYS A 163 8.03 1.31 15.32
N ARG A 164 7.27 0.53 14.55
CA ARG A 164 7.81 -0.21 13.40
C ARG A 164 8.28 0.72 12.27
N GLY A 165 7.55 1.80 12.00
CA GLY A 165 7.97 2.85 11.07
C GLY A 165 9.28 3.53 11.48
N LEU A 166 9.36 3.98 12.74
CA LEU A 166 10.55 4.58 13.34
C LEU A 166 11.72 3.59 13.42
N ILE A 167 11.50 2.33 13.77
CA ILE A 167 12.55 1.29 13.77
C ILE A 167 13.06 1.03 12.34
N LYS A 168 12.16 0.96 11.35
CA LYS A 168 12.56 0.85 9.93
C LYS A 168 13.36 2.09 9.50
N LEU A 169 12.93 3.29 9.88
CA LEU A 169 13.62 4.55 9.58
C LEU A 169 15.01 4.60 10.24
N ILE A 170 15.12 4.27 11.53
CA ILE A 170 16.38 4.19 12.28
C ILE A 170 17.30 3.12 11.67
N HIS A 171 16.75 1.99 11.23
CA HIS A 171 17.53 0.96 10.54
C HIS A 171 18.01 1.42 9.16
N GLN A 172 17.20 2.18 8.42
CA GLN A 172 17.59 2.76 7.12
C GLN A 172 18.63 3.88 7.29
N LEU A 173 18.46 4.78 8.25
CA LEU A 173 19.45 5.81 8.60
C LEU A 173 20.78 5.17 9.04
N LYS A 174 20.74 4.09 9.82
CA LYS A 174 21.94 3.30 10.18
C LYS A 174 22.60 2.63 8.98
N LYS A 175 21.85 2.26 7.94
CA LYS A 175 22.42 1.72 6.69
C LYS A 175 23.01 2.82 5.80
N SER A 176 22.42 4.01 5.79
CA SER A 176 22.88 5.13 4.95
C SER A 176 24.14 5.82 5.49
N HIS A 177 24.45 5.67 6.79
CA HIS A 177 25.67 6.20 7.43
C HIS A 177 26.84 5.20 7.53
N LYS A 178 26.84 4.10 6.78
CA LYS A 178 28.06 3.29 6.62
C LYS A 178 28.96 3.96 5.58
N PHE A 179 29.87 4.79 6.07
CA PHE A 179 31.23 4.85 5.53
C PHE A 179 31.94 3.52 5.82
#